data_AF-G3F472-F1
#
_entry.id   AF-G3F472-F1
#
_cell.length_a   1.000
_cell.length_b   1.000
_cell.length_c   1.000
_cell.angle_alpha   90.00
_cell.angle_beta   90.00
_cell.angle_gamma   90.00
#
_symmetry.space_group_name_H-M   'P 1'
#
loop_
_entity.id
_entity.type
_entity.pdbx_description
1 polymer ?
#
loop_
_entity_poly.entity_id
_entity_poly.type
_entity_poly.pdbx_seq_one_letter_code
_entity_poly.pdbx_strand_id
1 'polypeptide(L)'
;RSQTSPVQARTMEKHDFDKGDLKMISPGKVYRRDDDDATHSHQFMQMEGLVVGKNISLSDLKGTLELVAKHEFGQDRETRLRPSYFPFTEPSVEMDVSCFECGGKGCAICKNTGWIEVLGAGIVHPNVLSAAGIDPSVYS
;
A
#
# COMPACT_ATOMS: atom_id res chain seq x y z
N ARG A 1 4.88 9.25 14.56
CA ARG A 1 5.14 7.95 13.89
C ARG A 1 5.44 8.22 12.42
N SER A 2 6.42 7.53 11.82
CA SER A 2 6.83 7.73 10.42
C SER A 2 5.82 7.18 9.39
N GLN A 3 4.98 6.25 9.84
CA GLN A 3 3.94 5.58 9.08
C GLN A 3 2.81 5.14 10.02
N THR A 4 1.66 4.76 9.47
CA THR A 4 0.49 4.29 10.22
C THR A 4 0.50 2.78 10.52
N SER A 5 1.47 2.03 10.00
CA SER A 5 1.66 0.58 10.25
C SER A 5 1.74 0.18 11.73
N PRO A 6 2.23 0.99 12.69
CA PRO A 6 2.14 0.64 14.11
C PRO A 6 0.70 0.43 14.62
N VAL A 7 -0.31 0.99 13.94
CA VAL A 7 -1.73 0.70 14.24
C VAL A 7 -2.09 -0.70 13.77
N GLN A 8 -1.60 -1.11 12.60
CA GLN A 8 -1.82 -2.45 12.05
C GLN A 8 -1.19 -3.52 12.96
N ALA A 9 0.06 -3.33 13.38
CA ALA A 9 0.73 -4.23 14.32
C ALA A 9 -0.08 -4.42 15.62
N ARG A 10 -0.51 -3.31 16.25
CA ARG A 10 -1.35 -3.35 17.46
C ARG A 10 -2.73 -3.95 17.24
N THR A 11 -3.23 -3.91 16.01
CA THR A 11 -4.51 -4.53 15.66
C THR A 11 -4.34 -6.03 15.50
N MET A 12 -3.28 -6.48 14.81
CA MET A 12 -2.92 -7.90 14.70
C MET A 12 -2.73 -8.55 16.07
N GLU A 13 -2.01 -7.91 17.00
CA GLU A 13 -1.80 -8.41 18.37
C GLU A 13 -3.10 -8.65 19.17
N LYS A 14 -4.18 -7.96 18.81
CA LYS A 14 -5.47 -8.00 19.52
C LYS A 14 -6.55 -8.76 18.76
N HIS A 15 -6.31 -9.09 17.50
CA HIS A 15 -7.31 -9.68 16.63
C HIS A 15 -7.47 -11.16 16.96
N ASP A 16 -8.73 -11.60 17.02
CA ASP A 16 -9.08 -13.00 17.24
C ASP A 16 -9.34 -13.65 15.87
N PHE A 17 -8.34 -14.38 15.36
CA PHE A 17 -8.41 -15.02 14.04
C PHE A 17 -9.41 -16.20 13.97
N ASP A 18 -9.92 -16.67 15.11
CA ASP A 18 -11.04 -17.63 15.11
C ASP A 18 -12.37 -16.96 14.71
N LYS A 19 -12.45 -15.62 14.81
CA LYS A 19 -13.61 -14.81 14.37
C LYS A 19 -13.54 -14.39 12.90
N GLY A 20 -12.47 -14.74 12.18
CA GLY A 20 -12.31 -14.48 10.75
C GLY A 20 -11.11 -13.61 10.41
N ASP A 21 -10.96 -13.29 9.13
CA ASP A 21 -9.84 -12.51 8.59
C ASP A 21 -9.81 -11.08 9.16
N LEU A 22 -8.60 -10.55 9.35
CA LEU A 22 -8.41 -9.15 9.70
C LEU A 22 -8.44 -8.31 8.42
N LYS A 23 -9.33 -7.32 8.36
CA LYS A 23 -9.42 -6.34 7.28
C LYS A 23 -9.52 -4.95 7.89
N MET A 24 -8.56 -4.08 7.62
CA MET A 24 -8.52 -2.76 8.24
C MET A 24 -7.90 -1.68 7.35
N ILE A 25 -8.26 -0.44 7.66
CA ILE A 25 -7.66 0.77 7.11
C ILE A 25 -7.23 1.65 8.27
N SER A 26 -6.07 2.30 8.15
CA SER A 26 -5.49 3.16 9.17
C SER A 26 -5.11 4.51 8.56
N PRO A 27 -6.04 5.48 8.50
CA PRO A 27 -5.69 6.86 8.14
C PRO A 27 -5.07 7.58 9.34
N GLY A 28 -4.14 8.49 9.10
CA GLY A 28 -3.68 9.40 10.15
C GLY A 28 -2.49 10.27 9.77
N LYS A 29 -2.19 11.20 10.70
CA LYS A 29 -0.98 12.04 10.61
C LYS A 29 0.26 11.20 10.85
N VAL A 30 1.26 11.42 10.01
CA VAL A 30 2.60 10.84 10.10
C VAL A 30 3.63 11.96 9.95
N TYR A 31 4.85 11.68 10.42
CA TYR A 31 5.91 12.68 10.51
C TYR A 31 7.21 12.11 9.98
N ARG A 32 7.91 12.87 9.14
CA ARG A 32 9.24 12.55 8.61
C ARG A 32 10.18 13.71 8.85
N ARG A 33 11.48 13.44 8.81
CA ARG A 33 12.52 14.47 8.94
C ARG A 33 12.86 15.01 7.55
N ASP A 34 11.83 15.45 6.85
CA ASP A 34 11.95 16.09 5.54
C ASP A 34 11.87 17.60 5.76
N ASP A 35 12.69 18.37 5.05
CA ASP A 35 12.56 19.83 5.05
C ASP A 35 11.30 20.22 4.26
N ASP A 36 10.56 21.20 4.76
CA ASP A 36 9.36 21.68 4.04
C ASP A 36 9.78 22.36 2.73
N ASP A 37 9.33 21.82 1.61
CA ASP A 37 9.55 22.34 0.26
C ASP A 37 8.28 22.26 -0.59
N ALA A 38 8.37 22.51 -1.90
CA ALA A 38 7.21 22.52 -2.80
C ALA A 38 6.53 21.14 -2.97
N THR A 39 7.22 20.05 -2.58
CA THR A 39 6.82 18.65 -2.79
C THR A 39 6.85 17.81 -1.52
N HIS A 40 7.39 18.33 -0.41
CA HIS A 40 7.52 17.62 0.86
C HIS A 40 7.02 18.46 2.03
N SER A 41 6.46 17.78 3.02
CA SER A 41 6.23 18.36 4.34
C SER A 41 6.64 17.39 5.44
N HIS A 42 7.24 17.93 6.51
CA HIS A 42 7.61 17.16 7.70
C HIS A 42 6.41 16.48 8.38
N GLN A 43 5.19 16.98 8.16
CA GLN A 43 3.93 16.40 8.61
C GLN A 43 2.97 16.23 7.44
N PHE A 44 2.47 15.02 7.24
CA PHE A 44 1.47 14.73 6.21
C PHE A 44 0.48 13.65 6.66
N MET A 45 -0.55 13.44 5.84
CA MET A 45 -1.55 12.39 6.07
C MET A 45 -1.21 11.18 5.21
N GLN A 46 -1.23 10.00 5.82
CA GLN A 46 -1.09 8.73 5.13
C GLN A 46 -2.25 7.82 5.53
N MET A 47 -2.66 6.98 4.60
CA MET A 47 -3.61 5.89 4.83
C MET A 47 -2.94 4.59 4.41
N GLU A 48 -2.98 3.58 5.27
CA GLU A 48 -2.54 2.24 4.92
C GLU A 48 -3.67 1.23 5.12
N GLY A 49 -3.73 0.23 4.23
CA GLY A 49 -4.62 -0.92 4.35
C GLY A 49 -3.86 -2.17 4.78
N LEU A 50 -4.53 -3.06 5.51
CA LEU A 50 -4.03 -4.40 5.84
C LEU A 50 -5.17 -5.40 5.72
N VAL A 51 -4.90 -6.49 5.00
CA VAL A 51 -5.72 -7.71 5.02
C VAL A 51 -4.80 -8.85 5.44
N VAL A 52 -5.17 -9.57 6.49
CA VAL A 52 -4.50 -10.80 6.91
C VAL A 52 -5.55 -11.90 6.97
N GLY A 53 -5.37 -12.94 6.17
CA GLY A 53 -6.32 -14.02 6.04
C GLY A 53 -5.68 -15.29 5.49
N LYS A 54 -6.47 -16.33 5.32
CA LYS A 54 -6.00 -17.58 4.70
C LYS A 54 -6.06 -17.45 3.17
N ASN A 55 -5.01 -17.91 2.50
CA ASN A 55 -4.91 -17.93 1.03
C ASN A 55 -4.99 -16.54 0.37
N ILE A 56 -4.48 -15.50 1.03
CA ILE A 56 -4.37 -14.17 0.41
C ILE A 56 -3.16 -14.15 -0.53
N SER A 57 -3.39 -13.76 -1.79
CA SER A 57 -2.38 -13.76 -2.84
C SER A 57 -2.07 -12.35 -3.35
N LEU A 58 -0.95 -12.21 -4.07
CA LEU A 58 -0.61 -10.97 -4.76
C LEU A 58 -1.67 -10.57 -5.80
N SER A 59 -2.41 -11.54 -6.35
CA SER A 59 -3.52 -11.30 -7.26
C SER A 59 -4.71 -10.62 -6.58
N ASP A 60 -5.01 -10.99 -5.33
CA ASP A 60 -6.06 -10.33 -4.53
C ASP A 60 -5.67 -8.89 -4.20
N LEU A 61 -4.41 -8.67 -3.84
CA LEU A 61 -3.86 -7.33 -3.63
C LEU A 61 -3.96 -6.50 -4.92
N LYS A 62 -3.53 -7.04 -6.06
CA LYS A 62 -3.62 -6.37 -7.36
C LYS A 62 -5.07 -5.97 -7.68
N GLY A 63 -6.02 -6.89 -7.54
CA GLY A 63 -7.44 -6.60 -7.80
C GLY A 63 -8.00 -5.51 -6.89
N THR A 64 -7.65 -5.56 -5.59
CA THR A 64 -8.06 -4.52 -4.62
C THR A 64 -7.50 -3.15 -4.99
N LEU A 65 -6.22 -3.09 -5.33
CA LEU A 65 -5.56 -1.84 -5.73
C LEU A 65 -6.11 -1.29 -7.04
N GLU A 66 -6.40 -2.14 -8.02
CA GLU A 66 -7.04 -1.74 -9.28
C GLU A 66 -8.42 -1.12 -9.05
N LEU A 67 -9.22 -1.69 -8.15
CA LEU A 67 -10.53 -1.12 -7.79
C LEU A 67 -10.39 0.25 -7.12
N VAL A 68 -9.45 0.39 -6.18
CA VAL A 68 -9.17 1.67 -5.50
C VAL A 68 -8.69 2.72 -6.51
N ALA A 69 -7.72 2.40 -7.36
CA ALA A 69 -7.18 3.34 -8.33
C ALA A 69 -8.24 3.79 -9.35
N LYS A 70 -9.10 2.89 -9.83
CA LYS A 70 -10.21 3.27 -10.73
C LYS A 70 -11.27 4.10 -10.03
N HIS A 71 -11.51 3.87 -8.73
CA HIS A 71 -12.43 4.69 -7.94
C HIS A 71 -11.90 6.10 -7.75
N GLU A 72 -10.63 6.25 -7.35
CA GLU A 72 -10.02 7.53 -7.03
C GLU A 72 -9.60 8.34 -8.27
N PHE A 73 -9.05 7.69 -9.31
CA PHE A 73 -8.44 8.37 -10.46
C PHE A 73 -9.26 8.27 -11.77
N GLY A 74 -10.35 7.52 -11.76
CA GLY A 74 -11.28 7.35 -12.88
C GLY A 74 -11.20 5.98 -13.57
N GLN A 75 -12.32 5.55 -14.15
CA GLN A 75 -12.49 4.20 -14.72
C GLN A 75 -11.61 3.93 -15.95
N ASP A 76 -11.25 4.98 -16.68
CA ASP A 76 -10.45 4.88 -17.91
C ASP A 76 -8.93 4.84 -17.63
N ARG A 77 -8.52 4.81 -16.35
CA ARG A 77 -7.11 4.75 -15.98
C ARG A 77 -6.56 3.34 -16.09
N GLU A 78 -5.40 3.24 -16.72
CA GLU A 78 -4.59 2.03 -16.71
C GLU A 78 -3.71 2.01 -15.47
N THR A 79 -3.40 0.81 -14.99
CA THR A 79 -2.62 0.59 -13.78
C THR A 79 -1.52 -0.43 -14.05
N ARG A 80 -0.37 -0.27 -13.42
CA ARG A 80 0.69 -1.29 -13.44
C ARG A 80 1.34 -1.45 -12.07
N LEU A 81 1.80 -2.66 -11.79
CA LEU A 81 2.64 -2.96 -10.63
C LEU A 81 4.08 -3.14 -11.08
N ARG A 82 5.01 -2.44 -10.43
CA ARG A 82 6.45 -2.60 -10.62
C ARG A 82 7.05 -3.24 -9.38
N PRO A 83 7.98 -4.20 -9.50
CA PRO A 83 8.73 -4.69 -8.34
C PRO A 83 9.42 -3.54 -7.60
N SER A 84 9.34 -3.56 -6.27
CA SER A 84 10.03 -2.60 -5.39
C SER A 84 10.51 -3.33 -4.13
N TYR A 85 10.88 -2.61 -3.07
CA TYR A 85 11.32 -3.17 -1.81
C TYR A 85 10.79 -2.36 -0.62
N PHE A 86 10.07 -3.03 0.29
CA PHE A 86 9.75 -2.52 1.60
C PHE A 86 10.07 -3.60 2.66
N PRO A 87 10.74 -3.25 3.78
CA PRO A 87 11.17 -4.25 4.77
C PRO A 87 10.03 -5.09 5.41
N PHE A 88 8.79 -4.61 5.31
CA PHE A 88 7.61 -5.23 5.92
C PHE A 88 6.75 -6.02 4.92
N THR A 89 7.15 -6.11 3.64
CA THR A 89 6.45 -6.90 2.63
C THR A 89 7.40 -7.71 1.74
N GLU A 90 6.96 -8.90 1.32
CA GLU A 90 7.67 -9.73 0.34
C GLU A 90 6.68 -10.67 -0.38
N PRO A 91 6.46 -10.54 -1.70
CA PRO A 91 7.03 -9.54 -2.61
C PRO A 91 6.47 -8.13 -2.37
N SER A 92 7.30 -7.12 -2.69
CA SER A 92 6.97 -5.70 -2.63
C SER A 92 6.75 -5.11 -4.04
N VAL A 93 5.78 -4.21 -4.17
CA VAL A 93 5.42 -3.56 -5.45
C VAL A 93 5.10 -2.08 -5.26
N GLU A 94 5.40 -1.30 -6.29
CA GLU A 94 4.87 0.06 -6.48
C GLU A 94 3.74 0.03 -7.51
N MET A 95 2.72 0.84 -7.29
CA MET A 95 1.62 1.01 -8.23
C MET A 95 1.71 2.36 -8.93
N ASP A 96 1.69 2.31 -10.26
CA ASP A 96 1.54 3.49 -11.09
C ASP A 96 0.17 3.51 -11.78
N VAL A 97 -0.35 4.71 -12.03
CA VAL A 97 -1.54 4.96 -12.85
C VAL A 97 -1.17 5.75 -14.11
N SER A 98 -1.91 5.55 -15.20
CA SER A 98 -1.69 6.32 -16.42
C SER A 98 -1.92 7.81 -16.18
N CYS A 99 -1.02 8.64 -16.72
CA CYS A 99 -1.04 10.07 -16.49
C CYS A 99 -2.34 10.70 -17.00
N PHE A 100 -3.03 11.42 -16.12
CA PHE A 100 -4.34 11.97 -16.44
C PHE A 100 -4.32 13.06 -17.53
N GLU A 101 -3.24 13.81 -17.58
CA GLU A 101 -3.06 14.95 -18.49
C GLU A 101 -2.76 14.50 -19.93
N CYS A 102 -1.83 13.56 -20.10
CA CYS A 102 -1.34 13.17 -21.42
C CYS A 102 -1.88 11.82 -21.91
N GLY A 103 -2.66 11.11 -21.09
CA GLY A 103 -3.20 9.78 -21.43
C GLY A 103 -2.11 8.74 -21.71
N GLY A 104 -0.96 8.83 -21.02
CA GLY A 104 0.16 7.89 -21.20
C GLY A 104 1.22 8.28 -22.23
N LYS A 105 1.04 9.39 -22.97
CA LYS A 105 2.01 9.83 -24.01
C LYS A 105 3.33 10.39 -23.46
N GLY A 106 3.33 10.82 -22.20
CA GLY A 106 4.43 11.54 -21.57
C GLY A 106 4.22 13.07 -21.60
N CYS A 107 4.44 13.71 -20.44
CA CYS A 107 4.43 15.16 -20.27
C CYS A 107 5.24 15.55 -19.03
N ALA A 108 5.36 16.86 -18.75
CA ALA A 108 6.09 17.36 -17.59
C ALA A 108 5.59 16.79 -16.25
N ILE A 109 4.27 16.59 -16.09
CA ILE A 109 3.66 16.09 -14.84
C ILE A 109 4.16 14.67 -14.52
N CYS A 110 4.16 13.78 -15.50
CA CYS A 110 4.62 12.40 -15.33
C CYS A 110 6.10 12.21 -15.66
N LYS A 111 6.87 13.29 -15.74
CA LYS A 111 8.30 13.28 -16.09
C LYS A 111 8.58 12.52 -17.40
N ASN A 112 7.70 12.69 -18.39
CA ASN A 112 7.71 12.04 -19.70
C ASN A 112 7.60 10.51 -19.70
N THR A 113 7.22 9.88 -18.58
CA THR A 113 7.07 8.42 -18.51
C THR A 113 5.71 7.92 -19.01
N GLY A 114 4.69 8.79 -18.97
CA GLY A 114 3.30 8.40 -19.18
C GLY A 114 2.60 7.86 -17.93
N TRP A 115 3.34 7.66 -16.82
CA TRP A 115 2.87 7.03 -15.59
C TRP A 115 3.13 7.91 -14.37
N ILE A 116 2.25 7.84 -13.38
CA ILE A 116 2.39 8.53 -12.09
C ILE A 116 2.35 7.46 -11.01
N GLU A 117 3.40 7.37 -10.21
CA GLU A 117 3.44 6.51 -9.02
C GLU A 117 2.47 7.07 -7.97
N VAL A 118 1.61 6.21 -7.40
CA VAL A 118 0.55 6.63 -6.46
C VAL A 118 0.63 5.94 -5.10
N LEU A 119 1.20 4.74 -5.01
CA LEU A 119 1.36 4.02 -3.74
C LEU A 119 2.40 2.89 -3.83
N GLY A 120 2.86 2.43 -2.66
CA GLY A 120 3.56 1.16 -2.47
C GLY A 120 2.65 0.13 -1.78
N ALA A 121 2.87 -1.15 -2.07
CA ALA A 121 2.12 -2.26 -1.50
C ALA A 121 2.94 -3.57 -1.53
N GLY A 122 2.42 -4.64 -0.94
CA GLY A 122 3.03 -5.97 -1.04
C GLY A 122 2.33 -6.98 -0.13
N ILE A 123 2.80 -8.22 -0.18
CA ILE A 123 2.35 -9.28 0.74
C ILE A 123 3.08 -9.12 2.06
N VAL A 124 2.39 -9.21 3.20
CA VAL A 124 2.99 -8.99 4.51
C VAL A 124 4.13 -9.98 4.72
N HIS A 125 5.30 -9.47 5.12
CA HIS A 125 6.47 -10.32 5.30
C HIS A 125 6.22 -11.32 6.46
N PRO A 126 6.57 -12.62 6.31
CA PRO A 126 6.40 -13.65 7.35
C PRO A 126 6.92 -13.29 8.76
N ASN A 127 7.98 -12.47 8.85
CA ASN A 127 8.54 -12.01 10.12
C ASN A 127 7.63 -11.01 10.84
N VAL A 128 6.85 -10.22 10.10
CA VAL A 128 5.85 -9.30 10.65
C VAL A 128 4.68 -10.09 11.25
N LEU A 129 4.21 -11.13 10.54
CA LEU A 129 3.17 -12.03 11.05
C LEU A 129 3.64 -12.79 12.30
N SER A 130 4.83 -13.40 12.23
CA SER A 130 5.43 -14.12 13.35
C SER A 130 5.61 -13.24 14.60
N ALA A 131 6.03 -11.98 14.41
CA ALA A 131 6.17 -11.02 15.50
C ALA A 131 4.84 -10.67 16.18
N ALA A 132 3.71 -10.81 15.48
CA ALA A 132 2.37 -10.64 16.01
C ALA A 132 1.75 -11.96 16.52
N GLY A 133 2.49 -13.07 16.53
CA GLY A 133 2.00 -14.39 16.95
C GLY A 133 1.12 -15.10 15.92
N ILE A 134 1.18 -14.69 14.65
CA ILE A 134 0.40 -15.25 13.55
C ILE A 134 1.28 -16.22 12.75
N ASP A 135 0.79 -17.45 12.50
CA ASP A 135 1.51 -18.46 11.73
C ASP A 135 1.54 -18.11 10.23
N PRO A 136 2.71 -17.76 9.66
CA PRO A 136 2.85 -17.35 8.26
C PRO A 136 2.73 -18.52 7.27
N SER A 137 2.67 -19.77 7.74
CA SER A 137 2.35 -20.92 6.88
C SER A 137 0.85 -21.08 6.61
N VAL A 138 0.02 -20.44 7.43
CA VAL A 138 -1.45 -20.48 7.37
C VAL A 138 -2.04 -19.16 6.89
N TYR A 139 -1.47 -18.04 7.34
CA TYR A 139 -1.95 -16.68 7.06
C TYR A 139 -0.97 -15.92 6.17
N SER A 140 -1.52 -14.98 5.40
CA SER A 140 -0.78 -14.09 4.50
C SER A 140 -1.37 -12.69 4.53
#